data_AF-U5QK07-F1
#
_entry.id   AF-U5QK07-F1
#
_cell.length_a   1.000
_cell.length_b   1.000
_cell.length_c   1.000
_cell.angle_alpha   90.00
_cell.angle_beta   90.00
_cell.angle_gamma   90.00
#
_symmetry.space_group_name_H-M   'P 1'
#
loop_
_entity.id
_entity.type
_entity.pdbx_description
1 polymer ?
#
loop_
_entity_poly.entity_id
_entity_poly.type
_entity_poly.pdbx_seq_one_letter_code
_entity_poly.pdbx_strand_id
1 'polypeptide(L)'
;MVRDDELDWCIEAARQVPVLEVAARLGIDIIRSHPRYTQCYCPFHGGDSGVILHDGRRNLFKCHAGCVPRSRGGHQKQAFDAIDLVQQLQNLSFREALDYILGTFPAQGAPTSAIHNRPNRPPPPPSAPEEPIPIERIDELHNRLMLSVEGEQALAYLAARGIERRTALRWRLGLSPRWEGSLGGLCQEVPGLVTILAAFKRKGIDLLHQHRILEHLCLGKLEERQVCWFGKHLDVQMLIERYGHAHHFRSWRISIPVWEDGPPQDGAARCWGLRFRQVPGLTPDLPVHPGCTLIHQQTGIKYQLLEVLADGRFRLRLKRDSAAEAFTADPSTYRQEATKCWGRGTVRTLAANHRHSKRFAIAVEGEIDLLSLDQALLGTPLHGNCWLISSTNGAGNFPAEWSEPDFWKPFSRIFFAYDRDRAGETALRKMRAEGVALDSRPVPHGKDFNDWLLHHSGHIPHDELRIWLSDYTWYAP
;
A
#
# COMPACT_ATOMS: atom_id res chain seq x y z
N MET A 1 -42.19 -8.30 -20.26
CA MET A 1 -40.93 -8.03 -20.97
C MET A 1 -41.13 -6.73 -21.72
N VAL A 2 -40.30 -5.73 -21.44
CA VAL A 2 -40.21 -4.50 -22.27
C VAL A 2 -39.49 -4.89 -23.56
N ARG A 3 -39.93 -4.37 -24.69
CA ARG A 3 -39.31 -4.72 -25.97
C ARG A 3 -37.91 -4.08 -26.04
N ASP A 4 -36.96 -4.70 -26.71
CA ASP A 4 -35.58 -4.21 -26.75
C ASP A 4 -35.48 -2.77 -27.29
N ASP A 5 -36.38 -2.36 -28.19
CA ASP A 5 -36.45 -1.01 -28.73
C ASP A 5 -36.93 0.05 -27.72
N GLU A 6 -37.74 -0.33 -26.74
CA GLU A 6 -38.16 0.55 -25.65
C GLU A 6 -37.00 0.80 -24.66
N LEU A 7 -36.14 -0.20 -24.44
CA LEU A 7 -35.00 -0.07 -23.53
C LEU A 7 -33.93 0.88 -24.11
N ASP A 8 -33.60 0.74 -25.38
CA ASP A 8 -32.64 1.63 -26.05
C ASP A 8 -33.13 3.09 -26.05
N TRP A 9 -34.43 3.29 -26.27
CA TRP A 9 -35.05 4.60 -26.14
C TRP A 9 -34.93 5.17 -24.71
N CYS A 10 -35.21 4.37 -23.68
CA CYS A 10 -35.06 4.79 -22.28
C CYS A 10 -33.63 5.17 -21.93
N ILE A 11 -32.64 4.43 -22.43
CA ILE A 11 -31.21 4.70 -22.21
C ILE A 11 -30.83 6.04 -22.84
N GLU A 12 -31.22 6.27 -24.09
CA GLU A 12 -30.93 7.51 -24.78
C GLU A 12 -31.64 8.70 -24.10
N ALA A 13 -32.93 8.54 -23.78
CA ALA A 13 -33.70 9.56 -23.07
C ALA A 13 -33.06 9.92 -21.70
N ALA A 14 -32.61 8.92 -20.94
CA ALA A 14 -31.96 9.15 -19.65
C ALA A 14 -30.60 9.87 -19.80
N ARG A 15 -29.83 9.56 -20.85
CA ARG A 15 -28.54 10.22 -21.15
C ARG A 15 -28.69 11.67 -21.62
N GLN A 16 -29.86 12.06 -22.12
CA GLN A 16 -30.16 13.44 -22.47
C GLN A 16 -30.56 14.29 -21.25
N VAL A 17 -30.88 13.69 -20.10
CA VAL A 17 -31.16 14.44 -18.86
C VAL A 17 -29.85 15.02 -18.30
N PRO A 18 -29.74 16.34 -18.08
CA PRO A 18 -28.50 16.94 -17.57
C PRO A 18 -28.06 16.31 -16.25
N VAL A 19 -26.80 15.88 -16.16
CA VAL A 19 -26.20 15.27 -14.97
C VAL A 19 -26.24 16.21 -13.79
N LEU A 20 -26.24 17.53 -14.04
CA LEU A 20 -26.39 18.55 -13.02
C LEU A 20 -27.80 18.55 -12.42
N GLU A 21 -28.84 18.35 -13.24
CA GLU A 21 -30.22 18.22 -12.78
C GLU A 21 -30.39 16.94 -11.95
N VAL A 22 -29.84 15.82 -12.43
CA VAL A 22 -29.84 14.55 -11.68
C VAL A 22 -29.09 14.68 -10.35
N ALA A 23 -27.92 15.32 -10.35
CA ALA A 23 -27.15 15.59 -9.13
C ALA A 23 -27.94 16.46 -8.13
N ALA A 24 -28.65 17.48 -8.62
CA ALA A 24 -29.50 18.32 -7.78
C ALA A 24 -30.67 17.53 -7.17
N ARG A 25 -31.33 16.65 -7.95
CA ARG A 25 -32.38 15.75 -7.44
C ARG A 25 -31.87 14.79 -6.37
N LEU A 26 -30.60 14.38 -6.47
CA LEU A 26 -29.92 13.53 -5.49
C LEU A 26 -29.43 14.30 -4.23
N GLY A 27 -29.63 15.62 -4.16
CA GLY A 27 -29.21 16.45 -3.03
C GLY A 27 -27.71 16.69 -2.95
N ILE A 28 -27.00 16.65 -4.08
CA ILE A 28 -25.55 16.94 -4.12
C ILE A 28 -25.32 18.45 -4.10
N ASP A 29 -24.68 18.94 -3.04
CA ASP A 29 -24.38 20.37 -2.87
C ASP A 29 -23.34 20.88 -3.88
N ILE A 30 -23.72 21.93 -4.62
CA ILE A 30 -22.84 22.62 -5.57
C ILE A 30 -21.97 23.63 -4.82
N ILE A 31 -20.65 23.47 -4.92
CA ILE A 31 -19.66 24.38 -4.31
C ILE A 31 -19.46 25.61 -5.20
N ARG A 32 -19.25 25.40 -6.50
CA ARG A 32 -18.89 26.46 -7.45
C ARG A 32 -19.42 26.16 -8.83
N SER A 33 -20.03 27.15 -9.48
CA SER A 33 -20.44 27.05 -10.88
C SER A 33 -19.47 27.83 -11.78
N HIS A 34 -19.10 27.25 -12.92
CA HIS A 34 -18.32 27.88 -13.99
C HIS A 34 -19.05 27.63 -15.32
N PRO A 35 -18.95 28.52 -16.34
CA PRO A 35 -19.64 28.34 -17.63
C PRO A 35 -19.36 27.04 -18.41
N ARG A 36 -18.40 26.22 -17.96
CA ARG A 36 -18.00 24.96 -18.61
C ARG A 36 -18.13 23.74 -17.71
N TYR A 37 -18.33 23.94 -16.41
CA TYR A 37 -18.43 22.87 -15.43
C TYR A 37 -18.91 23.39 -14.08
N THR A 38 -19.50 22.51 -13.29
CA THR A 38 -19.91 22.78 -11.91
C THR A 38 -19.08 21.89 -10.98
N GLN A 39 -18.59 22.44 -9.87
CA GLN A 39 -17.83 21.71 -8.87
C GLN A 39 -18.71 21.44 -7.65
N CYS A 40 -18.72 20.21 -7.15
CA CYS A 40 -19.42 19.79 -5.93
C CYS A 40 -18.51 18.95 -5.03
N TYR A 41 -18.92 18.68 -3.79
CA TYR A 41 -18.21 17.69 -2.97
C TYR A 41 -18.49 16.29 -3.52
N CYS A 42 -17.51 15.40 -3.38
CA CYS A 42 -17.72 14.03 -3.78
C CYS A 42 -18.65 13.31 -2.79
N PRO A 43 -19.79 12.77 -3.22
CA PRO A 43 -20.66 12.02 -2.32
C PRO A 43 -20.11 10.61 -2.02
N PHE A 44 -19.09 10.14 -2.75
CA PHE A 44 -18.54 8.79 -2.62
C PHE A 44 -17.36 8.68 -1.64
N HIS A 45 -16.62 9.76 -1.42
CA HIS A 45 -15.52 9.78 -0.45
C HIS A 45 -15.59 11.06 0.39
N GLY A 46 -15.57 10.90 1.71
CA GLY A 46 -15.74 12.03 2.64
C GLY A 46 -14.50 12.92 2.75
N GLY A 47 -14.22 13.75 1.73
CA GLY A 47 -13.15 14.74 1.78
C GLY A 47 -13.32 15.90 0.80
N ASP A 48 -12.49 16.94 0.95
CA ASP A 48 -12.59 18.23 0.23
C ASP A 48 -12.19 18.18 -1.25
N SER A 49 -11.95 16.99 -1.80
CA SER A 49 -11.61 16.87 -3.22
C SER A 49 -12.87 17.01 -4.06
N GLY A 50 -12.96 18.14 -4.76
CA GLY A 50 -14.11 18.44 -5.60
C GLY A 50 -14.31 17.43 -6.74
N VAL A 51 -15.57 17.13 -7.00
CA VAL A 51 -16.07 16.49 -8.23
C VAL A 51 -16.37 17.59 -9.23
N ILE A 52 -16.03 17.35 -10.51
CA ILE A 52 -16.43 18.21 -11.61
C ILE A 52 -17.59 17.55 -12.35
N LEU A 53 -18.75 18.20 -12.33
CA LEU A 53 -19.91 17.94 -13.17
C LEU A 53 -19.74 18.74 -14.47
N HIS A 54 -19.60 18.06 -15.60
CA HIS A 54 -19.55 18.69 -16.91
C HIS A 54 -20.96 18.72 -17.51
N ASP A 55 -21.61 19.88 -17.42
CA ASP A 55 -22.86 20.16 -18.12
C ASP A 55 -22.60 20.45 -19.62
N GLY A 56 -23.61 20.24 -20.47
CA GLY A 56 -23.57 20.46 -21.92
C GLY A 56 -23.10 19.25 -22.73
N ARG A 57 -22.24 19.45 -23.74
CA ARG A 57 -21.88 18.44 -24.77
C ARG A 57 -21.40 17.08 -24.25
N ARG A 58 -20.91 17.00 -23.02
CA ARG A 58 -20.41 15.75 -22.44
C ARG A 58 -21.47 15.10 -21.56
N ASN A 59 -22.16 15.88 -20.73
CA ASN A 59 -23.15 15.39 -19.76
C ASN A 59 -22.61 14.29 -18.83
N LEU A 60 -21.44 14.53 -18.22
CA LEU A 60 -20.72 13.53 -17.41
C LEU A 60 -20.27 14.10 -16.07
N PHE A 61 -20.13 13.25 -15.07
CA PHE A 61 -19.48 13.58 -13.80
C PHE A 61 -18.09 12.94 -13.67
N LYS A 62 -17.18 13.63 -12.98
CA LYS A 62 -15.80 13.18 -12.78
C LYS A 62 -15.25 13.54 -11.40
N CYS A 63 -14.90 12.51 -10.64
CA CYS A 63 -14.20 12.64 -9.38
C CYS A 63 -12.68 12.72 -9.60
N HIS A 64 -12.02 13.79 -9.16
CA HIS A 64 -10.57 13.95 -9.30
C HIS A 64 -9.76 12.96 -8.46
N ALA A 65 -10.32 12.50 -7.35
CA ALA A 65 -9.72 11.51 -6.46
C ALA A 65 -9.84 10.07 -7.01
N GLY A 66 -10.55 9.84 -8.13
CA GLY A 66 -10.71 8.51 -8.72
C GLY A 66 -11.57 7.56 -7.88
N CYS A 67 -12.52 8.12 -7.13
CA CYS A 67 -13.33 7.41 -6.13
C CYS A 67 -14.43 6.50 -6.70
N VAL A 68 -14.81 6.70 -7.97
CA VAL A 68 -15.89 5.97 -8.62
C VAL A 68 -15.31 4.67 -9.20
N PRO A 69 -15.84 3.48 -8.82
CA PRO A 69 -15.38 2.20 -9.36
C PRO A 69 -15.48 2.16 -10.89
N ARG A 70 -14.52 1.50 -11.55
CA ARG A 70 -14.42 1.45 -13.01
C ARG A 70 -15.47 0.48 -13.58
N SER A 71 -16.56 0.97 -14.15
CA SER A 71 -17.40 0.13 -15.00
C SER A 71 -16.66 -0.14 -16.33
N ARG A 72 -16.01 -1.31 -16.41
CA ARG A 72 -15.36 -1.91 -17.61
C ARG A 72 -13.98 -1.33 -18.00
N GLY A 73 -12.92 -1.87 -17.41
CA GLY A 73 -11.73 -2.34 -18.14
C GLY A 73 -10.79 -1.36 -18.88
N GLY A 74 -10.74 -0.06 -18.55
CA GLY A 74 -9.81 0.89 -19.21
C GLY A 74 -9.11 1.89 -18.27
N HIS A 75 -7.88 2.29 -18.62
CA HIS A 75 -7.00 3.21 -17.84
C HIS A 75 -7.25 4.71 -18.08
N GLN A 76 -8.35 5.10 -18.72
CA GLN A 76 -8.71 6.52 -18.76
C GLN A 76 -9.45 6.91 -17.48
N LYS A 77 -9.20 8.14 -17.00
CA LYS A 77 -10.00 8.81 -15.97
C LYS A 77 -11.44 8.97 -16.49
N GLN A 78 -12.22 7.89 -16.42
CA GLN A 78 -13.55 7.79 -16.99
C GLN A 78 -14.46 8.83 -16.34
N ALA A 79 -15.23 9.47 -17.20
CA ALA A 79 -16.29 10.34 -16.82
C ALA A 79 -17.56 9.49 -16.95
N PHE A 80 -18.40 9.55 -15.92
CA PHE A 80 -19.56 8.69 -15.74
C PHE A 80 -20.81 9.47 -16.11
N ASP A 81 -21.84 8.80 -16.64
CA ASP A 81 -23.08 9.47 -17.01
C ASP A 81 -24.05 9.58 -15.82
N ALA A 82 -25.23 10.17 -16.06
CA ALA A 82 -26.24 10.35 -15.03
C ALA A 82 -26.78 9.01 -14.49
N ILE A 83 -26.78 7.95 -15.31
CA ILE A 83 -27.26 6.62 -14.90
C ILE A 83 -26.30 6.03 -13.88
N ASP A 84 -24.99 6.06 -14.18
CA ASP A 84 -23.94 5.60 -13.26
C ASP A 84 -24.04 6.32 -11.90
N LEU A 85 -24.28 7.65 -11.92
CA LEU A 85 -24.39 8.47 -10.70
C LEU A 85 -25.54 7.97 -9.80
N VAL A 86 -26.72 7.75 -10.39
CA VAL A 86 -27.92 7.29 -9.66
C VAL A 86 -27.73 5.86 -9.14
N GLN A 87 -27.22 4.96 -9.97
CA GLN A 87 -26.98 3.56 -9.56
C GLN A 87 -26.10 3.50 -8.32
N GLN A 88 -25.01 4.26 -8.30
CA GLN A 88 -24.05 4.20 -7.20
C GLN A 88 -24.54 4.91 -5.93
N LEU A 89 -25.24 6.04 -6.04
CA LEU A 89 -25.71 6.78 -4.86
C LEU A 89 -26.94 6.19 -4.20
N GLN A 90 -27.86 5.65 -5.01
CA GLN A 90 -29.11 5.08 -4.52
C GLN A 90 -29.05 3.55 -4.41
N ASN A 91 -27.92 2.93 -4.80
CA ASN A 91 -27.76 1.47 -4.87
C ASN A 91 -28.86 0.79 -5.68
N LEU A 92 -29.21 1.41 -6.82
CA LEU A 92 -30.27 0.95 -7.72
C LEU A 92 -29.69 0.09 -8.84
N SER A 93 -30.49 -0.88 -9.30
CA SER A 93 -30.19 -1.56 -10.56
C SER A 93 -30.26 -0.59 -11.74
N PHE A 94 -29.67 -0.97 -12.87
CA PHE A 94 -29.65 -0.13 -14.08
C PHE A 94 -31.04 0.34 -14.50
N ARG A 95 -32.03 -0.56 -14.42
CA ARG A 95 -33.41 -0.27 -14.81
C ARG A 95 -34.10 0.68 -13.85
N GLU A 96 -33.91 0.47 -12.55
CA GLU A 96 -34.45 1.38 -11.52
C GLU A 96 -33.81 2.76 -11.61
N ALA A 97 -32.52 2.85 -11.97
CA ALA A 97 -31.86 4.13 -12.24
C ALA A 97 -32.41 4.84 -13.48
N LEU A 98 -32.70 4.11 -14.57
CA LEU A 98 -33.41 4.68 -15.73
C LEU A 98 -34.79 5.20 -15.33
N ASP A 99 -35.56 4.40 -14.60
CA ASP A 99 -36.90 4.79 -14.14
C ASP A 99 -36.83 6.04 -13.24
N TYR A 100 -35.80 6.12 -12.37
CA TYR A 100 -35.57 7.28 -11.50
C TYR A 100 -35.26 8.54 -12.30
N ILE A 101 -34.41 8.45 -13.32
CA ILE A 101 -34.03 9.60 -14.16
C ILE A 101 -35.22 10.08 -14.99
N LEU A 102 -35.99 9.15 -15.56
CA LEU A 102 -37.15 9.42 -16.40
C LEU A 102 -38.41 9.79 -15.60
N GLY A 103 -38.35 9.75 -14.26
CA GLY A 103 -39.46 10.11 -13.37
C GLY A 103 -40.61 9.10 -13.35
N THR A 104 -40.39 7.89 -13.87
CA THR A 104 -41.36 6.77 -13.82
C THR A 104 -41.21 5.95 -12.54
N PHE A 105 -40.07 6.07 -11.86
CA PHE A 105 -39.89 5.49 -10.53
C PHE A 105 -40.66 6.33 -9.53
N PRO A 106 -41.62 5.76 -8.77
CA PRO A 106 -42.28 6.50 -7.71
C PRO A 106 -41.18 6.97 -6.77
N ALA A 107 -41.04 8.29 -6.63
CA ALA A 107 -40.08 8.88 -5.71
C ALA A 107 -40.43 8.33 -4.32
N GLN A 108 -39.75 7.25 -3.90
CA GLN A 108 -39.70 6.86 -2.51
C GLN A 108 -39.12 8.08 -1.84
N GLY A 109 -39.97 8.80 -1.11
CA GLY A 109 -39.80 10.22 -0.78
C GLY A 109 -38.33 10.50 -0.57
N ALA A 110 -37.76 11.34 -1.46
CA ALA A 110 -36.34 11.68 -1.45
C ALA A 110 -35.96 11.79 0.00
N PRO A 111 -35.02 10.96 0.52
CA PRO A 111 -34.72 10.94 1.93
C PRO A 111 -34.49 12.40 2.28
N THR A 112 -35.45 12.99 3.00
CA THR A 112 -35.30 14.35 3.44
C THR A 112 -33.98 14.26 4.16
N SER A 113 -33.02 15.08 3.74
CA SER A 113 -31.83 15.28 4.51
C SER A 113 -32.24 16.02 5.80
N ALA A 114 -33.14 15.43 6.61
CA ALA A 114 -32.79 15.18 7.98
C ALA A 114 -31.38 14.62 7.89
N ILE A 115 -30.44 15.53 8.16
CA ILE A 115 -29.11 15.19 8.63
C ILE A 115 -29.37 14.01 9.55
N HIS A 116 -29.17 12.79 9.05
CA HIS A 116 -29.01 11.65 9.92
C HIS A 116 -27.72 12.03 10.62
N ASN A 117 -27.86 12.71 11.75
CA ASN A 117 -27.04 12.52 12.91
C ASN A 117 -27.11 11.01 13.12
N ARG A 118 -26.34 10.25 12.34
CA ARG A 118 -25.94 8.90 12.71
C ARG A 118 -25.47 9.12 14.14
N PRO A 119 -26.13 8.55 15.16
CA PRO A 119 -25.59 8.63 16.52
C PRO A 119 -24.14 8.23 16.36
N ASN A 120 -23.24 9.16 16.72
CA ASN A 120 -21.81 9.02 16.50
C ASN A 120 -21.47 7.58 16.80
N ARG A 121 -21.09 6.80 15.78
CA ARG A 121 -20.68 5.42 15.99
C ARG A 121 -19.62 5.54 17.08
N PRO A 122 -19.80 4.91 18.25
CA PRO A 122 -18.83 5.08 19.31
C PRO A 122 -17.47 4.80 18.70
N PRO A 123 -16.46 5.66 18.94
CA PRO A 123 -15.16 5.48 18.35
C PRO A 123 -14.76 4.02 18.58
N PRO A 124 -14.22 3.33 17.55
CA PRO A 124 -13.77 1.96 17.73
C PRO A 124 -12.89 1.92 18.99
N PRO A 125 -13.02 0.88 19.83
CA PRO A 125 -12.20 0.78 21.03
C PRO A 125 -10.73 0.97 20.63
N PRO A 126 -9.92 1.67 21.45
CA PRO A 126 -8.51 1.86 21.16
C PRO A 126 -7.90 0.49 20.87
N SER A 127 -7.14 0.40 19.77
CA SER A 127 -6.44 -0.83 19.43
C SER A 127 -5.54 -1.20 20.61
N ALA A 128 -5.44 -2.51 20.91
CA ALA A 128 -4.46 -2.97 21.89
C ALA A 128 -3.09 -2.37 21.55
N PRO A 129 -2.29 -1.98 22.56
CA PRO A 129 -0.95 -1.45 22.31
C PRO A 129 -0.18 -2.44 21.43
N GLU A 130 0.44 -1.92 20.36
CA GLU A 130 1.30 -2.74 19.51
C GLU A 130 2.46 -3.24 20.37
N GLU A 131 2.79 -4.53 20.29
CA GLU A 131 3.93 -5.10 21.00
C GLU A 131 5.17 -5.10 20.09
N PRO A 132 6.37 -4.84 20.63
CA PRO A 132 7.58 -4.93 19.85
C PRO A 132 7.85 -6.38 19.42
N ILE A 133 8.48 -6.54 18.26
CA ILE A 133 8.91 -7.83 17.75
C ILE A 133 10.00 -8.40 18.67
N PRO A 134 9.85 -9.66 19.15
CA PRO A 134 10.88 -10.31 19.95
C PRO A 134 12.22 -10.36 19.22
N ILE A 135 13.30 -10.09 19.94
CA ILE A 135 14.66 -10.04 19.37
C ILE A 135 15.09 -11.39 18.80
N GLU A 136 14.62 -12.48 19.40
CA GLU A 136 14.88 -13.86 18.98
C GLU A 136 14.36 -14.11 17.56
N ARG A 137 13.23 -13.51 17.20
CA ARG A 137 12.67 -13.62 15.86
C ARG A 137 13.51 -12.86 14.83
N ILE A 138 14.05 -11.70 15.21
CA ILE A 138 14.95 -10.92 14.37
C ILE A 138 16.24 -11.70 14.16
N ASP A 139 16.78 -12.31 15.22
CA ASP A 139 18.00 -13.11 15.17
C ASP A 139 17.81 -14.39 14.35
N GLU A 140 16.66 -15.04 14.41
CA GLU A 140 16.34 -16.18 13.53
C GLU A 140 16.39 -15.78 12.04
N LEU A 141 15.72 -14.69 11.68
CA LEU A 141 15.72 -14.19 10.30
C LEU A 141 17.12 -13.73 9.88
N HIS A 142 17.86 -13.09 10.78
CA HIS A 142 19.22 -12.63 10.55
C HIS A 142 20.18 -13.80 10.30
N ASN A 143 20.16 -14.80 11.18
CA ASN A 143 20.97 -16.01 11.04
C ASN A 143 20.65 -16.73 9.73
N ARG A 144 19.38 -16.76 9.31
CA ARG A 144 19.01 -17.31 8.00
C ARG A 144 19.66 -16.55 6.84
N LEU A 145 19.65 -15.21 6.86
CA LEU A 145 20.34 -14.41 5.85
C LEU A 145 21.84 -14.68 5.83
N MET A 146 22.45 -14.90 7.00
CA MET A 146 23.90 -15.02 7.12
C MET A 146 24.45 -16.43 6.87
N LEU A 147 23.65 -17.47 7.13
CA LEU A 147 24.13 -18.86 7.20
C LEU A 147 23.48 -19.80 6.18
N SER A 148 22.40 -19.40 5.49
CA SER A 148 21.74 -20.26 4.48
C SER A 148 22.26 -19.99 3.07
N VAL A 149 22.10 -20.98 2.18
CA VAL A 149 22.46 -20.87 0.75
C VAL A 149 21.62 -19.78 0.07
N GLU A 150 20.34 -19.67 0.40
CA GLU A 150 19.47 -18.59 -0.07
C GLU A 150 19.87 -17.24 0.51
N GLY A 151 20.41 -17.26 1.74
CA GLY A 151 21.06 -16.12 2.38
C GLY A 151 22.19 -15.54 1.53
N GLU A 152 23.08 -16.38 0.99
CA GLU A 152 24.16 -15.93 0.10
C GLU A 152 23.63 -15.26 -1.16
N GLN A 153 22.57 -15.79 -1.77
CA GLN A 153 21.93 -15.18 -2.94
C GLN A 153 21.27 -13.84 -2.59
N ALA A 154 20.64 -13.73 -1.43
CA ALA A 154 20.05 -12.49 -0.94
C ALA A 154 21.13 -11.44 -0.60
N LEU A 155 22.26 -11.86 -0.05
CA LEU A 155 23.44 -11.02 0.17
C LEU A 155 24.05 -10.56 -1.16
N ALA A 156 24.11 -11.42 -2.18
CA ALA A 156 24.54 -11.02 -3.52
C ALA A 156 23.61 -9.98 -4.14
N TYR A 157 22.29 -10.11 -3.94
CA TYR A 157 21.33 -9.08 -4.32
C TYR A 157 21.57 -7.75 -3.59
N LEU A 158 21.82 -7.78 -2.28
CA LEU A 158 22.15 -6.58 -1.51
C LEU A 158 23.45 -5.94 -1.99
N ALA A 159 24.47 -6.74 -2.26
CA ALA A 159 25.75 -6.27 -2.81
C ALA A 159 25.58 -5.63 -4.20
N ALA A 160 24.73 -6.19 -5.06
CA ALA A 160 24.38 -5.59 -6.35
C ALA A 160 23.60 -4.26 -6.21
N ARG A 161 23.03 -4.00 -5.04
CA ARG A 161 22.46 -2.70 -4.63
C ARG A 161 23.45 -1.84 -3.86
N GLY A 162 24.74 -2.18 -3.84
CA GLY A 162 25.78 -1.43 -3.14
C GLY A 162 25.71 -1.54 -1.62
N ILE A 163 24.82 -2.38 -1.07
CA ILE A 163 24.70 -2.59 0.37
C ILE A 163 25.71 -3.65 0.80
N GLU A 164 26.68 -3.25 1.61
CA GLU A 164 27.74 -4.13 2.06
C GLU A 164 27.27 -5.10 3.15
N ARG A 165 27.96 -6.25 3.27
CA ARG A 165 27.67 -7.26 4.31
C ARG A 165 27.78 -6.68 5.72
N ARG A 166 28.70 -5.75 5.98
CA ARG A 166 28.81 -5.06 7.28
C ARG A 166 27.56 -4.24 7.61
N THR A 167 26.93 -3.63 6.60
CA THR A 167 25.69 -2.87 6.77
C THR A 167 24.55 -3.83 7.07
N ALA A 168 24.47 -4.96 6.37
CA ALA A 168 23.48 -5.99 6.63
C ALA A 168 23.60 -6.59 8.06
N LEU A 169 24.83 -6.79 8.55
CA LEU A 169 25.12 -7.21 9.92
C LEU A 169 24.65 -6.17 10.94
N ARG A 170 25.09 -4.91 10.79
CA ARG A 170 24.75 -3.82 11.71
C ARG A 170 23.24 -3.61 11.84
N TRP A 171 22.51 -3.69 10.74
CA TRP A 171 21.05 -3.52 10.72
C TRP A 171 20.27 -4.75 11.15
N ARG A 172 20.95 -5.88 11.41
CA ARG A 172 20.36 -7.20 11.57
C ARG A 172 19.33 -7.51 10.47
N LEU A 173 19.71 -7.24 9.21
CA LEU A 173 18.89 -7.63 8.07
C LEU A 173 18.68 -9.13 8.10
N GLY A 174 17.48 -9.58 7.79
CA GLY A 174 17.13 -10.99 7.82
C GLY A 174 16.62 -11.49 6.48
N LEU A 175 16.41 -12.79 6.40
CA LEU A 175 15.81 -13.45 5.26
C LEU A 175 14.54 -14.13 5.73
N SER A 176 13.40 -13.65 5.25
CA SER A 176 12.11 -14.28 5.48
C SER A 176 12.02 -15.55 4.65
N PRO A 177 11.69 -16.71 5.26
CA PRO A 177 11.43 -17.91 4.50
C PRO A 177 10.42 -17.65 3.41
N ARG A 178 10.61 -18.36 2.30
CA ARG A 178 9.46 -18.69 1.46
C ARG A 178 8.43 -19.42 2.33
N TRP A 179 7.15 -19.10 2.16
CA TRP A 179 6.12 -19.99 2.70
C TRP A 179 6.19 -21.31 1.93
N GLU A 180 6.80 -22.31 2.56
CA GLU A 180 6.92 -23.69 2.04
C GLU A 180 5.72 -24.56 2.43
N GLY A 181 4.80 -24.03 3.23
CA GLY A 181 3.67 -24.79 3.76
C GLY A 181 2.83 -25.37 2.63
N SER A 182 3.00 -26.67 2.40
CA SER A 182 1.98 -27.50 1.77
C SER A 182 0.68 -27.33 2.55
N LEU A 183 -0.46 -27.52 1.89
CA LEU A 183 -1.77 -27.56 2.56
C LEU A 183 -1.78 -28.49 3.80
N GLY A 184 -0.89 -29.50 3.84
CA GLY A 184 -0.72 -30.40 4.98
C GLY A 184 -0.14 -29.76 6.25
N GLY A 185 0.81 -28.83 6.15
CA GLY A 185 1.34 -28.11 7.31
C GLY A 185 0.31 -27.13 7.89
N LEU A 186 -0.42 -26.46 6.99
CA LEU A 186 -1.47 -25.53 7.37
C LEU A 186 -2.68 -26.23 8.02
N CYS A 187 -2.93 -27.49 7.67
CA CYS A 187 -3.93 -28.34 8.30
C CYS A 187 -3.62 -28.70 9.75
N GLN A 188 -2.33 -28.78 10.11
CA GLN A 188 -1.92 -29.03 11.50
C GLN A 188 -2.12 -27.79 12.36
N GLU A 189 -1.88 -26.61 11.80
CA GLU A 189 -1.99 -25.34 12.52
C GLU A 189 -3.43 -24.80 12.58
N VAL A 190 -4.28 -25.16 11.61
CA VAL A 190 -5.67 -24.70 11.51
C VAL A 190 -6.61 -25.90 11.51
N PRO A 191 -7.07 -26.39 12.68
CA PRO A 191 -7.87 -27.61 12.78
C PRO A 191 -9.13 -27.60 11.90
N GLY A 192 -9.76 -26.44 11.70
CA GLY A 192 -10.93 -26.28 10.82
C GLY A 192 -10.64 -26.43 9.33
N LEU A 193 -9.38 -26.27 8.91
CA LEU A 193 -8.96 -26.41 7.52
C LEU A 193 -9.04 -27.87 7.06
N VAL A 194 -8.72 -28.83 7.94
CA VAL A 194 -8.85 -30.26 7.65
C VAL A 194 -10.29 -30.61 7.28
N THR A 195 -11.26 -30.06 8.01
CA THR A 195 -12.69 -30.26 7.75
C THR A 195 -13.11 -29.69 6.40
N ILE A 196 -12.56 -28.53 6.01
CA ILE A 196 -12.80 -27.92 4.70
C ILE A 196 -12.19 -28.76 3.58
N LEU A 197 -10.92 -29.17 3.70
CA LEU A 197 -10.27 -29.98 2.68
C LEU A 197 -10.97 -31.33 2.53
N ALA A 198 -11.44 -31.94 3.62
CA ALA A 198 -12.26 -33.14 3.59
C ALA A 198 -13.62 -32.88 2.92
N ALA A 199 -14.26 -31.72 3.14
CA ALA A 199 -15.48 -31.34 2.45
C ALA A 199 -15.27 -31.12 0.95
N PHE A 200 -14.17 -30.48 0.55
CA PHE A 200 -13.79 -30.33 -0.85
C PHE A 200 -13.51 -31.67 -1.52
N LYS A 201 -12.77 -32.57 -0.85
CA LYS A 201 -12.52 -33.93 -1.33
C LYS A 201 -13.82 -34.71 -1.52
N ARG A 202 -14.78 -34.62 -0.60
CA ARG A 202 -16.11 -35.26 -0.74
C ARG A 202 -16.93 -34.71 -1.91
N LYS A 203 -16.72 -33.44 -2.27
CA LYS A 203 -17.35 -32.81 -3.43
C LYS A 203 -16.59 -33.01 -4.75
N GLY A 204 -15.51 -33.79 -4.74
CA GLY A 204 -14.69 -34.03 -5.94
C GLY A 204 -13.93 -32.79 -6.43
N ILE A 205 -13.77 -31.76 -5.58
CA ILE A 205 -13.00 -30.56 -5.92
C ILE A 205 -11.51 -30.94 -5.89
N ASP A 206 -10.80 -30.81 -7.01
CA ASP A 206 -9.38 -31.13 -7.09
C ASP A 206 -8.50 -30.17 -6.27
N LEU A 207 -7.29 -30.60 -5.92
CA LEU A 207 -6.34 -29.85 -5.09
C LEU A 207 -6.02 -28.44 -5.63
N LEU A 208 -6.01 -28.25 -6.95
CA LEU A 208 -5.74 -26.95 -7.55
C LEU A 208 -6.91 -25.99 -7.31
N HIS A 209 -8.15 -26.46 -7.49
CA HIS A 209 -9.36 -25.72 -7.16
C HIS A 209 -9.50 -25.47 -5.65
N GLN A 210 -9.14 -26.43 -4.80
CA GLN A 210 -9.11 -26.23 -3.34
C GLN A 210 -8.17 -25.08 -2.96
N HIS A 211 -6.96 -25.07 -3.53
CA HIS A 211 -5.97 -24.03 -3.29
C HIS A 211 -6.46 -22.66 -3.77
N ARG A 212 -7.09 -22.60 -4.95
CA ARG A 212 -7.72 -21.36 -5.45
C ARG A 212 -8.84 -20.87 -4.53
N ILE A 213 -9.74 -21.74 -4.08
CA ILE A 213 -10.84 -21.34 -3.20
C ILE A 213 -10.32 -20.80 -1.87
N LEU A 214 -9.30 -21.44 -1.29
CA LEU A 214 -8.65 -20.95 -0.07
C LEU A 214 -7.92 -19.64 -0.32
N GLU A 215 -7.21 -19.49 -1.44
CA GLU A 215 -6.62 -18.21 -1.87
C GLU A 215 -7.68 -17.12 -1.99
N HIS A 216 -8.82 -17.40 -2.63
CA HIS A 216 -9.93 -16.46 -2.76
C HIS A 216 -10.54 -16.11 -1.41
N LEU A 217 -10.70 -17.08 -0.51
CA LEU A 217 -11.21 -16.85 0.84
C LEU A 217 -10.27 -15.95 1.65
N CYS A 218 -8.96 -16.15 1.52
CA CYS A 218 -7.93 -15.40 2.25
C CYS A 218 -7.71 -13.98 1.72
N LEU A 219 -7.94 -13.79 0.42
CA LEU A 219 -7.89 -12.48 -0.21
C LEU A 219 -9.23 -11.72 -0.09
N GLY A 220 -10.23 -12.29 0.57
CA GLY A 220 -11.56 -11.69 0.70
C GLY A 220 -12.32 -11.57 -0.62
N LYS A 221 -12.02 -12.44 -1.59
CA LYS A 221 -12.54 -12.42 -2.97
C LYS A 221 -13.79 -13.31 -3.18
N LEU A 222 -14.29 -13.97 -2.14
CA LEU A 222 -15.49 -14.79 -2.24
C LEU A 222 -16.74 -13.94 -1.99
N GLU A 223 -17.79 -14.20 -2.75
CA GLU A 223 -19.10 -13.57 -2.55
C GLU A 223 -19.65 -13.93 -1.16
N GLU A 224 -20.50 -13.06 -0.59
CA GLU A 224 -21.09 -13.26 0.74
C GLU A 224 -21.81 -14.62 0.88
N ARG A 225 -22.43 -15.11 -0.20
CA ARG A 225 -23.05 -16.46 -0.25
C ARG A 225 -22.04 -17.60 -0.16
N GLN A 226 -20.85 -17.42 -0.75
CA GLN A 226 -19.75 -18.38 -0.66
C GLN A 226 -19.12 -18.33 0.74
N VAL A 227 -18.93 -17.14 1.31
CA VAL A 227 -18.44 -16.94 2.69
C VAL A 227 -19.38 -17.56 3.72
N CYS A 228 -20.70 -17.43 3.56
CA CYS A 228 -21.71 -18.05 4.44
C CYS A 228 -21.64 -19.59 4.47
N TRP A 229 -21.19 -20.23 3.39
CA TRP A 229 -20.95 -21.68 3.38
C TRP A 229 -19.75 -22.06 4.26
N PHE A 230 -18.70 -21.24 4.26
CA PHE A 230 -17.51 -21.43 5.08
C PHE A 230 -17.71 -20.99 6.54
N GLY A 231 -18.45 -19.91 6.80
CA GLY A 231 -18.64 -19.33 8.14
C GLY A 231 -19.36 -20.23 9.14
N LYS A 232 -20.09 -21.27 8.67
CA LYS A 232 -20.66 -22.31 9.55
C LYS A 232 -19.62 -23.30 10.09
N HIS A 233 -18.45 -23.38 9.46
CA HIS A 233 -17.43 -24.39 9.73
C HIS A 233 -16.02 -23.81 9.91
N LEU A 234 -15.86 -22.49 9.77
CA LEU A 234 -14.57 -21.83 9.74
C LEU A 234 -14.68 -20.44 10.35
N ASP A 235 -13.75 -20.14 11.25
CA ASP A 235 -13.40 -18.77 11.55
C ASP A 235 -12.64 -18.19 10.34
N VAL A 236 -13.39 -17.56 9.43
CA VAL A 236 -12.88 -16.95 8.20
C VAL A 236 -11.87 -15.83 8.53
N GLN A 237 -12.04 -15.14 9.67
CA GLN A 237 -11.10 -14.14 10.16
C GLN A 237 -9.77 -14.82 10.51
N MET A 238 -9.81 -15.92 11.27
CA MET A 238 -8.62 -16.72 11.59
C MET A 238 -7.94 -17.30 10.34
N LEU A 239 -8.71 -17.71 9.32
CA LEU A 239 -8.12 -18.21 8.08
C LEU A 239 -7.44 -17.08 7.29
N ILE A 240 -8.06 -15.91 7.16
CA ILE A 240 -7.46 -14.72 6.54
C ILE A 240 -6.18 -14.32 7.30
N GLU A 241 -6.23 -14.33 8.64
CA GLU A 241 -5.11 -14.04 9.55
C GLU A 241 -4.05 -15.15 9.64
N ARG A 242 -4.18 -16.27 8.93
CA ARG A 242 -3.13 -17.32 8.91
C ARG A 242 -2.68 -17.65 7.49
N TYR A 243 -3.64 -17.78 6.57
CA TYR A 243 -3.44 -18.18 5.18
C TYR A 243 -3.26 -16.95 4.25
N GLY A 244 -3.82 -15.79 4.59
CA GLY A 244 -3.51 -14.51 3.93
C GLY A 244 -2.04 -14.10 4.11
N HIS A 245 -1.40 -14.52 5.20
CA HIS A 245 0.04 -14.41 5.38
C HIS A 245 0.77 -15.38 4.44
N ALA A 246 0.42 -16.66 4.46
CA ALA A 246 1.05 -17.71 3.65
C ALA A 246 1.12 -17.39 2.13
N HIS A 247 0.07 -16.84 1.52
CA HIS A 247 0.02 -16.63 0.06
C HIS A 247 0.94 -15.53 -0.48
N HIS A 248 1.32 -14.56 0.35
CA HIS A 248 2.17 -13.44 -0.08
C HIS A 248 3.68 -13.74 -0.04
N PHE A 249 4.08 -14.90 0.50
CA PHE A 249 5.47 -15.34 0.62
C PHE A 249 5.84 -16.43 -0.38
N ARG A 250 5.37 -16.35 -1.63
CA ARG A 250 5.86 -17.24 -2.71
C ARG A 250 7.32 -16.99 -3.08
N SER A 251 7.91 -15.90 -2.60
CA SER A 251 9.28 -15.51 -2.88
C SER A 251 10.01 -15.17 -1.59
N TRP A 252 11.32 -15.40 -1.60
CA TRP A 252 12.22 -14.96 -0.54
C TRP A 252 12.22 -13.44 -0.44
N ARG A 253 12.27 -12.94 0.79
CA ARG A 253 12.27 -11.51 1.06
C ARG A 253 13.32 -11.16 2.09
N ILE A 254 14.08 -10.09 1.85
CA ILE A 254 14.94 -9.49 2.85
C ILE A 254 14.03 -8.77 3.86
N SER A 255 14.17 -9.13 5.13
CA SER A 255 13.52 -8.42 6.23
C SER A 255 14.42 -7.31 6.76
N ILE A 256 13.88 -6.10 6.85
CA ILE A 256 14.52 -4.90 7.38
C ILE A 256 13.76 -4.55 8.68
N PRO A 257 14.38 -4.71 9.85
CA PRO A 257 13.74 -4.36 11.12
C PRO A 257 13.50 -2.84 11.24
N VAL A 258 12.37 -2.46 11.85
CA VAL A 258 11.98 -1.08 12.12
C VAL A 258 12.28 -0.77 13.58
N TRP A 259 13.48 -0.27 13.83
CA TRP A 259 13.94 0.10 15.16
C TRP A 259 13.41 1.47 15.58
N GLU A 260 13.08 1.62 16.87
CA GLU A 260 12.62 2.90 17.46
C GLU A 260 13.67 4.01 17.34
N ASP A 261 14.93 3.69 17.65
CA ASP A 261 16.04 4.64 17.68
C ASP A 261 17.29 4.10 16.94
N GLY A 262 17.06 3.38 15.84
CA GLY A 262 18.12 2.77 15.05
C GLY A 262 18.57 1.39 15.54
N PRO A 263 19.42 0.70 14.76
CA PRO A 263 19.83 -0.66 15.06
C PRO A 263 20.56 -0.75 16.42
N PRO A 264 20.21 -1.72 17.27
CA PRO A 264 20.80 -1.85 18.59
C PRO A 264 22.30 -2.12 18.50
N GLN A 265 23.11 -1.38 19.25
CA GLN A 265 24.52 -1.70 19.47
C GLN A 265 24.70 -2.78 20.55
N ASP A 266 23.79 -2.84 21.52
CA ASP A 266 23.87 -3.64 22.76
C ASP A 266 22.61 -4.50 23.02
N GLY A 267 21.66 -4.52 22.09
CA GLY A 267 20.42 -5.30 22.17
C GLY A 267 19.24 -4.61 22.87
N ALA A 268 19.38 -3.36 23.34
CA ALA A 268 18.31 -2.67 24.08
C ALA A 268 17.23 -2.00 23.21
N ALA A 269 17.44 -1.87 21.90
CA ALA A 269 16.50 -1.18 21.03
C ALA A 269 15.26 -2.03 20.72
N ARG A 270 14.07 -1.42 20.85
CA ARG A 270 12.81 -2.05 20.49
C ARG A 270 12.63 -2.04 18.96
N CYS A 271 12.22 -3.17 18.43
CA CYS A 271 11.80 -3.31 17.04
C CYS A 271 10.28 -3.29 16.97
N TRP A 272 9.69 -2.33 16.26
CA TRP A 272 8.23 -2.19 16.16
C TRP A 272 7.62 -2.92 14.96
N GLY A 273 8.45 -3.42 14.04
CA GLY A 273 7.96 -3.93 12.77
C GLY A 273 9.06 -4.56 11.92
N LEU A 274 8.66 -5.39 10.97
CA LEU A 274 9.55 -5.88 9.91
C LEU A 274 9.01 -5.40 8.56
N ARG A 275 9.94 -4.90 7.75
CA ARG A 275 9.71 -4.52 6.36
C ARG A 275 10.30 -5.58 5.47
N PHE A 276 9.60 -5.97 4.41
CA PHE A 276 10.04 -7.07 3.56
C PHE A 276 10.24 -6.60 2.14
N ARG A 277 11.46 -6.73 1.64
CA ARG A 277 11.84 -6.47 0.25
C ARG A 277 11.96 -7.78 -0.50
N GLN A 278 11.18 -7.96 -1.56
CA GLN A 278 11.29 -9.14 -2.42
C GLN A 278 12.66 -9.19 -3.10
N VAL A 279 13.29 -10.38 -3.12
CA VAL A 279 14.52 -10.62 -3.87
C VAL A 279 14.18 -11.26 -5.22
N PRO A 280 14.43 -10.57 -6.35
CA PRO A 280 14.23 -11.16 -7.67
C PRO A 280 15.13 -12.38 -7.89
N GLY A 281 14.65 -13.39 -8.62
CA GLY A 281 15.46 -14.54 -9.04
C GLY A 281 15.66 -15.64 -7.98
N LEU A 282 15.42 -15.34 -6.70
CA LEU A 282 15.54 -16.32 -5.61
C LEU A 282 14.36 -17.30 -5.53
N THR A 283 13.33 -17.14 -6.37
CA THR A 283 12.19 -18.06 -6.42
C THR A 283 12.53 -19.16 -7.43
N PRO A 284 12.68 -20.44 -7.02
CA PRO A 284 12.84 -21.52 -7.98
C PRO A 284 11.64 -21.53 -8.92
N ASP A 285 11.88 -21.74 -10.22
CA ASP A 285 10.83 -22.14 -11.14
C ASP A 285 10.14 -23.36 -10.52
N LEU A 286 8.90 -23.18 -10.06
CA LEU A 286 8.10 -24.31 -9.61
C LEU A 286 8.01 -25.27 -10.80
N PRO A 287 8.23 -26.59 -10.61
CA PRO A 287 8.08 -27.55 -11.69
C PRO A 287 6.69 -27.38 -12.27
N VAL A 288 6.65 -26.90 -13.51
CA VAL A 288 5.41 -26.69 -14.25
C VAL A 288 4.92 -28.09 -14.57
N HIS A 289 3.80 -28.49 -13.98
CA HIS A 289 3.18 -29.79 -14.30
C HIS A 289 2.94 -29.83 -15.82
N PRO A 290 3.33 -30.91 -16.54
CA PRO A 290 3.04 -31.04 -17.95
C PRO A 290 1.52 -30.93 -18.14
N GLY A 291 1.06 -29.90 -18.85
CA GLY A 291 -0.37 -29.57 -19.03
C GLY A 291 -0.87 -28.32 -18.32
N CYS A 292 -0.07 -27.66 -17.48
CA CYS A 292 -0.43 -26.39 -16.85
C CYS A 292 0.41 -25.22 -17.42
N THR A 293 -0.21 -24.30 -18.16
CA THR A 293 0.42 -23.01 -18.45
C THR A 293 0.36 -22.16 -17.19
N LEU A 294 1.45 -22.13 -16.42
CA LEU A 294 1.56 -21.27 -15.25
C LEU A 294 1.68 -19.82 -15.74
N ILE A 295 0.59 -19.04 -15.66
CA ILE A 295 0.68 -17.59 -15.80
C ILE A 295 1.43 -17.11 -14.56
N HIS A 296 2.73 -16.88 -14.70
CA HIS A 296 3.60 -16.38 -13.64
C HIS A 296 3.20 -14.93 -13.30
N GLN A 297 2.14 -14.77 -12.49
CA GLN A 297 1.75 -13.47 -11.96
C GLN A 297 2.76 -13.07 -10.88
N GLN A 298 3.79 -12.33 -11.28
CA GLN A 298 4.51 -11.51 -10.33
C GLN A 298 3.49 -10.53 -9.74
N THR A 299 3.22 -10.62 -8.44
CA THR A 299 2.23 -9.76 -7.78
C THR A 299 2.63 -8.27 -7.79
N GLY A 300 3.81 -7.91 -8.31
CA GLY A 300 4.29 -6.52 -8.44
C GLY A 300 4.60 -5.83 -7.11
N ILE A 301 4.25 -6.45 -5.97
CA ILE A 301 4.38 -5.88 -4.62
C ILE A 301 5.82 -6.04 -4.13
N LYS A 302 6.61 -4.99 -4.32
CA LYS A 302 8.04 -4.96 -3.94
C LYS A 302 8.26 -4.87 -2.42
N TYR A 303 7.32 -4.33 -1.65
CA TYR A 303 7.47 -4.06 -0.23
C TYR A 303 6.21 -4.37 0.59
N GLN A 304 6.39 -4.90 1.81
CA GLN A 304 5.30 -5.19 2.75
C GLN A 304 5.71 -4.87 4.19
N LEU A 305 4.75 -4.48 5.03
CA LEU A 305 4.88 -4.26 6.47
C LEU A 305 3.94 -5.25 7.16
N LEU A 306 4.48 -5.93 8.15
CA LEU A 306 3.75 -6.88 8.98
C LEU A 306 3.81 -6.43 10.44
N GLU A 307 2.68 -6.53 11.11
CA GLU A 307 2.60 -6.52 12.57
C GLU A 307 2.98 -7.93 13.05
N VAL A 308 3.80 -8.07 14.08
CA VAL A 308 4.07 -9.39 14.71
C VAL A 308 3.22 -9.46 15.97
N LEU A 309 2.47 -10.55 16.10
CA LEU A 309 1.65 -10.83 17.27
C LEU A 309 2.52 -11.40 18.39
N ALA A 310 2.06 -11.26 19.63
CA ALA A 310 2.72 -11.75 20.85
C ALA A 310 3.17 -13.22 20.77
N ASP A 311 2.49 -14.04 19.97
CA ASP A 311 2.77 -15.47 19.79
C ASP A 311 3.70 -15.78 18.61
N GLY A 312 4.37 -14.77 18.05
CA GLY A 312 5.33 -14.92 16.95
C GLY A 312 4.68 -15.03 15.55
N ARG A 313 3.35 -14.98 15.45
CA ARG A 313 2.64 -14.93 14.16
C ARG A 313 2.72 -13.53 13.55
N PHE A 314 2.52 -13.43 12.25
CA PHE A 314 2.44 -12.14 11.55
C PHE A 314 0.98 -11.79 11.28
N ARG A 315 0.63 -10.50 11.32
CA ARG A 315 -0.64 -9.93 10.86
C ARG A 315 -0.36 -8.91 9.75
N LEU A 316 -1.03 -9.11 8.63
CA LEU A 316 -1.04 -8.27 7.44
C LEU A 316 -2.37 -7.52 7.44
N ARG A 317 -2.34 -6.20 7.64
CA ARG A 317 -3.56 -5.39 7.48
C ARG A 317 -3.89 -5.32 6.01
N LEU A 318 -5.12 -5.60 5.60
CA LEU A 318 -5.57 -5.43 4.22
C LEU A 318 -6.69 -4.37 4.19
N LYS A 319 -6.63 -3.36 3.31
CA LYS A 319 -7.80 -2.52 2.97
C LYS A 319 -8.72 -3.32 2.03
N ARG A 320 -10.03 -3.24 2.29
CA ARG A 320 -11.11 -4.06 1.70
C ARG A 320 -11.44 -3.70 0.23
N ASP A 321 -10.95 -2.58 -0.31
CA ASP A 321 -11.57 -1.93 -1.49
C ASP A 321 -10.70 -1.86 -2.77
N SER A 322 -9.76 -2.78 -3.03
CA SER A 322 -8.90 -2.66 -4.25
C SER A 322 -8.52 -3.95 -4.97
N ALA A 323 -9.13 -5.09 -4.66
CA ALA A 323 -8.71 -6.39 -5.24
C ALA A 323 -9.80 -7.13 -6.04
N ALA A 324 -10.93 -6.49 -6.35
CA ALA A 324 -12.09 -7.18 -6.94
C ALA A 324 -12.11 -7.23 -8.49
N GLU A 325 -11.31 -6.47 -9.23
CA GLU A 325 -11.51 -6.34 -10.69
C GLU A 325 -10.24 -6.40 -11.53
N ALA A 326 -9.48 -7.48 -11.38
CA ALA A 326 -8.50 -7.86 -12.39
C ALA A 326 -8.72 -9.34 -12.69
N PHE A 327 -9.15 -9.70 -13.91
CA PHE A 327 -8.80 -10.95 -14.63
C PHE A 327 -9.70 -11.31 -15.83
N THR A 328 -10.28 -10.35 -16.55
CA THR A 328 -10.95 -10.62 -17.85
C THR A 328 -10.21 -10.09 -19.08
N ALA A 329 -8.97 -9.60 -18.95
CA ALA A 329 -8.18 -9.08 -20.08
C ALA A 329 -6.93 -9.91 -20.39
N ASP A 330 -6.56 -9.89 -21.68
CA ASP A 330 -5.41 -10.54 -22.33
C ASP A 330 -4.09 -10.39 -21.51
N PRO A 331 -3.40 -11.51 -21.19
CA PRO A 331 -2.10 -11.53 -20.51
C PRO A 331 -1.00 -10.64 -21.12
N SER A 332 -1.12 -10.28 -22.41
CA SER A 332 -0.13 -9.42 -23.09
C SER A 332 -0.10 -7.97 -22.59
N THR A 333 -1.18 -7.49 -21.97
CA THR A 333 -1.30 -6.11 -21.46
C THR A 333 -0.70 -5.89 -20.06
N TYR A 334 -0.30 -6.98 -19.37
CA TYR A 334 0.15 -6.96 -17.98
C TYR A 334 1.61 -6.51 -17.76
N ARG A 335 2.31 -6.10 -18.83
CA ARG A 335 3.77 -5.90 -18.77
C ARG A 335 4.26 -4.57 -18.19
N GLN A 336 3.41 -3.57 -17.89
CA GLN A 336 3.96 -2.21 -17.71
C GLN A 336 3.68 -1.41 -16.45
N GLU A 337 2.78 -1.77 -15.53
CA GLU A 337 2.63 -0.97 -14.30
C GLU A 337 2.39 -1.84 -13.05
N ALA A 338 3.45 -2.51 -12.59
CA ALA A 338 3.53 -2.97 -11.21
C ALA A 338 3.54 -1.74 -10.30
N THR A 339 2.37 -1.32 -9.83
CA THR A 339 2.25 -0.29 -8.81
C THR A 339 3.05 -0.74 -7.59
N LYS A 340 4.00 0.10 -7.15
CA LYS A 340 4.75 -0.06 -5.90
C LYS A 340 3.76 -0.02 -4.74
N CYS A 341 3.04 -1.10 -4.49
CA CYS A 341 2.15 -1.21 -3.35
C CYS A 341 3.02 -1.45 -2.13
N TRP A 342 3.08 -0.47 -1.23
CA TRP A 342 3.79 -0.57 0.04
C TRP A 342 2.90 -1.28 1.08
N GLY A 343 3.53 -1.78 2.15
CA GLY A 343 2.85 -2.43 3.26
C GLY A 343 1.75 -1.59 3.90
N ARG A 344 0.72 -2.26 4.44
CA ARG A 344 -0.54 -1.65 4.90
C ARG A 344 -0.60 -1.39 6.42
N GLY A 345 0.56 -1.27 7.09
CA GLY A 345 0.63 -0.91 8.51
C GLY A 345 0.73 0.60 8.74
N THR A 346 0.60 1.01 10.01
CA THR A 346 0.84 2.40 10.47
C THR A 346 2.18 2.88 9.91
N VAL A 347 2.19 4.04 9.26
CA VAL A 347 3.43 4.63 8.76
C VAL A 347 4.25 5.03 9.98
N ARG A 348 5.50 4.57 10.06
CA ARG A 348 6.41 4.87 11.17
C ARG A 348 7.68 5.50 10.64
N THR A 349 8.38 6.23 11.50
CA THR A 349 9.75 6.65 11.25
C THR A 349 10.67 5.44 11.36
N LEU A 350 11.40 5.13 10.28
CA LEU A 350 12.51 4.19 10.31
C LEU A 350 13.79 5.00 10.52
N ALA A 351 14.52 4.77 11.60
CA ALA A 351 15.78 5.46 11.89
C ALA A 351 16.99 4.53 11.69
N ALA A 352 18.11 5.09 11.22
CA ALA A 352 19.39 4.38 11.16
C ALA A 352 20.26 4.55 12.41
N ASN A 353 19.96 5.56 13.22
CA ASN A 353 20.72 5.92 14.40
C ASN A 353 19.86 6.67 15.41
N HIS A 354 20.39 6.81 16.63
CA HIS A 354 19.70 7.50 17.72
C HIS A 354 19.49 8.99 17.40
N ARG A 355 18.31 9.49 17.77
CA ARG A 355 17.93 10.90 17.62
C ARG A 355 18.69 11.83 18.57
N HIS A 356 19.06 11.34 19.76
CA HIS A 356 19.66 12.16 20.81
C HIS A 356 21.00 12.79 20.36
N SER A 357 21.22 14.05 20.73
CA SER A 357 22.42 14.84 20.38
C SER A 357 22.65 15.12 18.89
N LYS A 358 21.70 14.78 18.00
CA LYS A 358 21.79 15.11 16.58
C LYS A 358 21.39 16.55 16.33
N ARG A 359 22.21 17.28 15.56
CA ARG A 359 21.97 18.68 15.19
C ARG A 359 21.16 18.83 13.91
N PHE A 360 21.20 17.82 13.05
CA PHE A 360 20.56 17.79 11.74
C PHE A 360 19.73 16.52 11.57
N ALA A 361 18.75 16.57 10.68
CA ALA A 361 18.02 15.39 10.23
C ALA A 361 18.15 15.23 8.71
N ILE A 362 18.30 14.00 8.22
CA ILE A 362 18.29 13.67 6.79
C ILE A 362 17.20 12.60 6.57
N ALA A 363 16.18 12.95 5.80
CA ALA A 363 15.08 12.08 5.43
C ALA A 363 15.23 11.60 3.97
N VAL A 364 15.16 10.29 3.76
CA VAL A 364 15.08 9.65 2.43
C VAL A 364 13.72 8.97 2.25
N GLU A 365 13.39 8.54 1.02
CA GLU A 365 12.06 7.99 0.72
C GLU A 365 11.90 6.52 1.12
N GLY A 366 12.95 5.70 0.96
CA GLY A 366 12.87 4.25 1.14
C GLY A 366 13.96 3.64 2.03
N GLU A 367 13.75 2.39 2.43
CA GLU A 367 14.64 1.69 3.36
C GLU A 367 16.02 1.39 2.74
N ILE A 368 16.06 1.13 1.42
CA ILE A 368 17.33 0.92 0.70
C ILE A 368 18.15 2.22 0.62
N ASP A 369 17.50 3.36 0.41
CA ASP A 369 18.16 4.67 0.45
C ASP A 369 18.69 4.96 1.85
N LEU A 370 17.94 4.57 2.89
CA LEU A 370 18.37 4.78 4.27
C LEU A 370 19.58 3.91 4.62
N LEU A 371 19.58 2.64 4.22
CA LEU A 371 20.74 1.75 4.35
C LEU A 371 21.96 2.31 3.60
N SER A 372 21.74 2.87 2.41
CA SER A 372 22.79 3.46 1.57
C SER A 372 23.39 4.72 2.20
N LEU A 373 22.53 5.61 2.70
CA LEU A 373 22.90 6.84 3.38
C LEU A 373 23.67 6.56 4.67
N ASP A 374 23.17 5.63 5.49
CA ASP A 374 23.82 5.23 6.72
C ASP A 374 25.16 4.53 6.47
N GLN A 375 25.29 3.73 5.41
CA GLN A 375 26.59 3.17 4.99
C GLN A 375 27.56 4.27 4.53
N ALA A 376 27.10 5.22 3.71
CA ALA A 376 27.94 6.28 3.17
C ALA A 376 28.46 7.24 4.26
N LEU A 377 27.66 7.49 5.29
CA LEU A 377 28.03 8.38 6.39
C LEU A 377 28.79 7.66 7.51
N LEU A 378 28.71 6.33 7.64
CA LEU A 378 29.32 5.61 8.76
C LEU A 378 30.82 5.93 8.90
N GLY A 379 31.24 6.30 10.11
CA GLY A 379 32.62 6.66 10.43
C GLY A 379 33.00 8.11 10.07
N THR A 380 32.08 8.88 9.49
CA THR A 380 32.28 10.32 9.23
C THR A 380 31.73 11.17 10.37
N PRO A 381 32.23 12.41 10.57
CA PRO A 381 31.64 13.35 11.53
C PRO A 381 30.15 13.65 11.26
N LEU A 382 29.70 13.52 10.01
CA LEU A 382 28.31 13.75 9.62
C LEU A 382 27.38 12.69 10.24
N HIS A 383 27.79 11.43 10.34
CA HIS A 383 26.98 10.39 11.01
C HIS A 383 26.77 10.67 12.50
N GLY A 384 27.77 11.27 13.15
CA GLY A 384 27.68 11.76 14.52
C GLY A 384 26.66 12.89 14.69
N ASN A 385 26.50 13.75 13.69
CA ASN A 385 25.69 14.97 13.75
C ASN A 385 24.30 14.88 13.12
N CYS A 386 24.07 13.90 12.25
CA CYS A 386 22.82 13.74 11.50
C CYS A 386 21.98 12.56 12.02
N TRP A 387 20.71 12.80 12.29
CA TRP A 387 19.69 11.77 12.44
C TRP A 387 19.22 11.32 11.06
N LEU A 388 19.37 10.04 10.74
CA LEU A 388 19.07 9.51 9.41
C LEU A 388 17.77 8.73 9.47
N ILE A 389 16.78 9.13 8.67
CA ILE A 389 15.44 8.57 8.73
C ILE A 389 14.83 8.30 7.35
N SER A 390 13.84 7.42 7.31
CA SER A 390 12.94 7.21 6.18
C SER A 390 11.51 7.10 6.70
N SER A 391 10.51 7.48 5.89
CA SER A 391 9.16 7.02 6.16
C SER A 391 9.04 5.56 5.74
N THR A 392 8.28 4.75 6.47
CA THR A 392 8.13 3.35 6.10
C THR A 392 7.32 3.14 4.83
N ASN A 393 6.55 4.11 4.30
CA ASN A 393 5.55 3.80 3.26
C ASN A 393 5.72 4.53 1.91
N GLY A 394 6.82 5.24 1.68
CA GLY A 394 7.12 5.91 0.40
C GLY A 394 6.00 6.82 -0.14
N ALA A 395 6.21 7.44 -1.31
CA ALA A 395 5.15 8.09 -2.10
C ALA A 395 4.27 9.12 -1.35
N GLY A 396 4.82 9.86 -0.38
CA GLY A 396 4.12 10.95 0.33
C GLY A 396 3.22 10.51 1.49
N ASN A 397 3.31 9.25 1.91
CA ASN A 397 2.79 8.82 3.21
C ASN A 397 3.84 9.05 4.28
N PHE A 398 3.58 10.01 5.16
CA PHE A 398 4.47 10.36 6.27
C PHE A 398 3.96 9.75 7.57
N PRO A 399 4.86 9.41 8.49
CA PRO A 399 4.48 9.09 9.86
C PRO A 399 3.69 10.26 10.47
N ALA A 400 2.68 9.97 11.29
CA ALA A 400 1.82 11.01 11.85
C ALA A 400 2.64 12.00 12.69
N GLU A 401 3.68 11.51 13.36
CA GLU A 401 4.59 12.32 14.16
C GLU A 401 5.37 13.35 13.32
N TRP A 402 5.52 13.17 12.01
CA TRP A 402 6.21 14.16 11.16
C TRP A 402 5.39 15.43 10.93
N SER A 403 4.07 15.38 11.12
CA SER A 403 3.21 16.56 11.04
C SER A 403 3.18 17.32 12.37
N GLU A 404 3.79 16.79 13.43
CA GLU A 404 3.86 17.45 14.73
C GLU A 404 4.96 18.53 14.72
N PRO A 405 4.66 19.80 15.08
CA PRO A 405 5.64 20.88 15.06
C PRO A 405 6.90 20.61 15.91
N ASP A 406 6.73 19.92 17.05
CA ASP A 406 7.83 19.62 17.96
C ASP A 406 8.72 18.45 17.51
N PHE A 407 8.28 17.65 16.52
CA PHE A 407 9.09 16.56 15.99
C PHE A 407 10.37 17.09 15.31
N TRP A 408 10.24 18.18 14.57
CA TRP A 408 11.34 18.77 13.80
C TRP A 408 12.15 19.83 14.56
N LYS A 409 11.56 20.43 15.60
CA LYS A 409 12.12 21.54 16.38
C LYS A 409 13.54 21.31 16.95
N PRO A 410 13.96 20.10 17.36
CA PRO A 410 15.32 19.88 17.86
C PRO A 410 16.41 20.04 16.79
N PHE A 411 16.07 19.98 15.50
CA PHE A 411 17.04 20.03 14.43
C PHE A 411 17.20 21.45 13.90
N SER A 412 18.45 21.89 13.81
CA SER A 412 18.78 23.19 13.22
C SER A 412 18.56 23.21 11.71
N ARG A 413 18.63 22.05 11.04
CA ARG A 413 18.31 21.86 9.62
C ARG A 413 17.78 20.47 9.35
N ILE A 414 16.93 20.38 8.32
CA ILE A 414 16.27 19.15 7.90
C ILE A 414 16.45 19.01 6.40
N PHE A 415 17.17 17.96 5.99
CA PHE A 415 17.44 17.67 4.59
C PHE A 415 16.50 16.58 4.11
N PHE A 416 15.85 16.79 2.98
CA PHE A 416 15.10 15.73 2.30
C PHE A 416 15.82 15.36 1.01
N ALA A 417 16.25 14.09 0.93
CA ALA A 417 16.95 13.48 -0.19
C ALA A 417 16.05 12.46 -0.88
N TYR A 418 14.91 12.93 -1.40
CA TYR A 418 13.87 12.10 -2.02
C TYR A 418 14.17 11.87 -3.51
N ASP A 419 13.47 10.90 -4.12
CA ASP A 419 13.60 10.57 -5.54
C ASP A 419 13.54 11.82 -6.44
N ARG A 420 14.43 11.87 -7.43
CA ARG A 420 14.43 12.86 -8.52
C ARG A 420 13.34 12.57 -9.55
N ASP A 421 12.11 12.44 -9.08
CA ASP A 421 10.95 12.26 -9.93
C ASP A 421 9.74 13.06 -9.42
N ARG A 422 8.63 12.95 -10.15
CA ARG A 422 7.39 13.65 -9.82
C ARG A 422 6.81 13.24 -8.46
N ALA A 423 7.00 12.00 -8.04
CA ALA A 423 6.48 11.50 -6.77
C ALA A 423 7.28 12.08 -5.60
N GLY A 424 8.61 12.06 -5.69
CA GLY A 424 9.49 12.69 -4.71
C GLY A 424 9.20 14.19 -4.56
N GLU A 425 9.02 14.91 -5.67
CA GLU A 425 8.69 16.34 -5.60
C GLU A 425 7.30 16.60 -5.00
N THR A 426 6.32 15.73 -5.28
CA THR A 426 4.98 15.84 -4.69
C THR A 426 5.04 15.64 -3.18
N ALA A 427 5.81 14.65 -2.71
CA ALA A 427 6.04 14.41 -1.29
C ALA A 427 6.69 15.63 -0.60
N LEU A 428 7.71 16.24 -1.22
CA LEU A 428 8.35 17.45 -0.71
C LEU A 428 7.38 18.64 -0.59
N ARG A 429 6.52 18.84 -1.61
CA ARG A 429 5.49 19.90 -1.55
C ARG A 429 4.51 19.69 -0.41
N LYS A 430 4.13 18.44 -0.14
CA LYS A 430 3.25 18.09 0.98
C LYS A 430 3.91 18.43 2.33
N MET A 431 5.18 18.06 2.54
CA MET A 431 5.89 18.41 3.78
C MET A 431 6.02 19.94 3.98
N ARG A 432 6.26 20.70 2.91
CA ARG A 432 6.26 22.17 2.99
C ARG A 432 4.89 22.73 3.36
N ALA A 433 3.81 22.16 2.83
CA ALA A 433 2.45 22.56 3.17
C ALA A 433 2.09 22.27 4.63
N GLU A 434 2.72 21.27 5.24
CA GLU A 434 2.63 20.95 6.68
C GLU A 434 3.51 21.85 7.56
N GLY A 435 4.17 22.86 6.98
CA GLY A 435 4.96 23.85 7.71
C GLY A 435 6.37 23.40 8.08
N VAL A 436 6.85 22.27 7.55
CA VAL A 436 8.21 21.77 7.81
C VAL A 436 9.21 22.62 7.03
N ALA A 437 10.05 23.36 7.75
CA ALA A 437 11.15 24.13 7.21
C ALA A 437 12.25 23.19 6.69
N LEU A 438 12.17 22.82 5.42
CA LEU A 438 13.04 21.80 4.82
C LEU A 438 13.97 22.34 3.73
N ASP A 439 15.17 21.77 3.70
CA ASP A 439 16.15 21.88 2.62
C ASP A 439 16.00 20.65 1.71
N SER A 440 15.41 20.85 0.53
CA SER A 440 15.33 19.78 -0.48
C SER A 440 16.68 19.67 -1.19
N ARG A 441 17.32 18.50 -1.11
CA ARG A 441 18.64 18.25 -1.70
C ARG A 441 18.57 17.08 -2.68
N PRO A 442 18.39 17.35 -3.99
CA PRO A 442 18.33 16.28 -4.98
C PRO A 442 19.72 15.61 -5.11
N VAL A 443 19.78 14.29 -4.97
CA VAL A 443 21.01 13.46 -4.98
C VAL A 443 21.86 13.64 -6.25
N PRO A 444 23.12 14.08 -6.22
CA PRO A 444 23.90 14.52 -7.40
C PRO A 444 23.79 13.64 -8.65
N HIS A 445 23.85 12.31 -8.50
CA HIS A 445 23.77 11.34 -9.58
C HIS A 445 22.63 10.33 -9.36
N GLY A 446 22.03 9.88 -10.46
CA GLY A 446 20.96 8.88 -10.42
C GLY A 446 19.59 9.42 -10.03
N LYS A 447 18.66 8.50 -9.74
CA LYS A 447 17.29 8.83 -9.35
C LYS A 447 17.15 9.04 -7.85
N ASP A 448 17.74 8.14 -7.06
CA ASP A 448 17.62 8.06 -5.61
C ASP A 448 19.01 7.94 -4.95
N PHE A 449 19.06 7.90 -3.61
CA PHE A 449 20.34 7.89 -2.90
C PHE A 449 21.10 6.59 -3.18
N ASN A 450 20.39 5.49 -3.36
CA ASN A 450 21.02 4.22 -3.71
C ASN A 450 21.68 4.26 -5.09
N ASP A 451 21.07 4.89 -6.09
CA ASP A 451 21.70 5.08 -7.40
C ASP A 451 22.97 5.94 -7.31
N TRP A 452 22.97 6.97 -6.45
CA TRP A 452 24.18 7.78 -6.21
C TRP A 452 25.30 6.97 -5.53
N LEU A 453 24.94 6.12 -4.57
CA LEU A 453 25.88 5.18 -3.95
C LEU A 453 26.45 4.19 -4.97
N LEU A 454 25.60 3.65 -5.86
CA LEU A 454 26.01 2.73 -6.92
C LEU A 454 26.93 3.41 -7.95
N HIS A 455 26.69 4.68 -8.27
CA HIS A 455 27.59 5.46 -9.12
C HIS A 455 29.03 5.48 -8.57
N HIS A 456 29.16 5.45 -7.25
CA HIS A 456 30.43 5.43 -6.53
C HIS A 456 30.87 4.03 -6.08
N SER A 457 30.36 2.97 -6.72
CA SER A 457 30.73 1.59 -6.41
C SER A 457 30.57 1.22 -4.93
N GLY A 458 29.57 1.79 -4.24
CA GLY A 458 29.30 1.51 -2.83
C GLY A 458 29.93 2.48 -1.83
N HIS A 459 30.71 3.47 -2.27
CA HIS A 459 31.38 4.41 -1.37
C HIS A 459 31.43 5.85 -1.91
N ILE A 460 30.54 6.72 -1.41
CA ILE A 460 30.56 8.14 -1.78
C ILE A 460 31.70 8.85 -1.03
N PRO A 461 32.61 9.57 -1.73
CA PRO A 461 33.69 10.32 -1.09
C PRO A 461 33.17 11.29 -0.03
N HIS A 462 33.86 11.36 1.11
CA HIS A 462 33.45 12.23 2.22
C HIS A 462 33.34 13.70 1.82
N ASP A 463 34.24 14.20 0.97
CA ASP A 463 34.16 15.59 0.50
C ASP A 463 32.93 15.84 -0.38
N GLU A 464 32.46 14.86 -1.14
CA GLU A 464 31.25 15.00 -1.95
C GLU A 464 30.00 14.98 -1.08
N LEU A 465 29.93 14.08 -0.09
CA LEU A 465 28.87 14.10 0.93
C LEU A 465 28.86 15.41 1.69
N ARG A 466 30.05 15.91 2.06
CA ARG A 466 30.20 17.20 2.71
C ARG A 466 29.69 18.29 1.78
N ILE A 467 30.16 18.43 0.55
CA ILE A 467 29.71 19.46 -0.42
C ILE A 467 28.19 19.41 -0.56
N TRP A 468 27.62 18.23 -0.77
CA TRP A 468 26.18 18.03 -0.90
C TRP A 468 25.38 18.54 0.32
N LEU A 469 25.95 18.42 1.53
CA LEU A 469 25.38 18.95 2.77
C LEU A 469 25.85 20.38 3.13
N SER A 470 26.92 20.90 2.51
CA SER A 470 27.73 22.03 3.00
C SER A 470 27.80 23.24 2.09
N ASP A 471 26.88 23.41 1.14
CA ASP A 471 26.60 24.73 0.56
C ASP A 471 26.22 25.80 1.62
N TYR A 472 26.22 25.45 2.91
CA TYR A 472 26.21 26.36 4.05
C TYR A 472 27.19 25.91 5.13
N THR A 473 27.85 26.88 5.77
CA THR A 473 28.94 26.78 6.74
C THR A 473 28.66 25.86 7.94
N TRP A 474 29.26 24.67 7.94
CA TRP A 474 29.35 23.76 9.10
C TRP A 474 30.40 24.21 10.13
N TYR A 475 31.26 25.16 9.74
CA TYR A 475 32.34 25.71 10.56
C TYR A 475 31.94 27.06 11.14
N ALA A 476 31.02 27.05 12.09
CA ALA A 476 30.99 28.05 13.15
C ALA A 476 30.65 27.31 14.45
N PRO A 477 31.58 27.28 15.43
CA PRO A 477 31.32 26.70 16.75
C PRO A 477 30.14 27.38 17.45
#